data_AF-A0A433L7Y0-F1
#
_entry.id   AF-A0A433L7Y0-F1
#
_cell.length_a   1.000
_cell.length_b   1.000
_cell.length_c   1.000
_cell.angle_alpha   90.00
_cell.angle_beta   90.00
_cell.angle_gamma   90.00
#
_symmetry.space_group_name_H-M   'P 1'
#
loop_
_entity.id
_entity.type
_entity.pdbx_description
1 polymer ?
#
loop_
_entity_poly.entity_id
_entity_poly.type
_entity_poly.pdbx_seq_one_letter_code
_entity_poly.pdbx_strand_id
1 'polypeptide(L)'
;MSAAQPTWFTPPKTAAEKLADAQAAKIQQINAAYTEQVQPLVKDYPDIEQATWIAQEIEARAYLAWHVDQHGAAPATPVLDNILTGRNGDGGSETLQELSQAVLENADMFTHAQQLTGKRQRLVKQVRETKVEEALDGISW
;
A
#
# COMPACT_ATOMS: atom_id res chain seq x y z
N MET A 1 31.41 16.81 -54.09
CA MET A 1 30.81 17.18 -52.78
C MET A 1 29.69 16.19 -52.50
N SER A 2 29.90 15.20 -51.62
CA SER A 2 28.83 14.30 -51.21
C SER A 2 28.45 14.65 -49.77
N ALA A 3 27.43 15.49 -49.63
CA ALA A 3 26.74 15.66 -48.37
C ALA A 3 25.67 14.55 -48.30
N ALA A 4 25.92 13.53 -47.48
CA ALA A 4 24.98 12.45 -47.18
C ALA A 4 25.22 12.06 -45.70
N GLN A 5 24.26 12.09 -44.78
CA GLN A 5 22.82 12.37 -44.81
C GLN A 5 22.39 13.02 -43.46
N PRO A 6 21.27 13.77 -43.37
CA PRO A 6 20.66 14.09 -42.09
C PRO A 6 19.71 12.95 -41.71
N THR A 7 20.24 11.91 -41.10
CA THR A 7 19.45 10.80 -40.56
C THR A 7 19.68 10.80 -39.06
N TRP A 8 18.59 10.88 -38.30
CA TRP A 8 18.49 10.64 -36.86
C TRP A 8 19.05 9.24 -36.55
N PHE A 9 20.37 9.07 -36.58
CA PHE A 9 20.99 7.79 -36.27
C PHE A 9 20.90 7.58 -34.77
N THR A 10 19.98 6.72 -34.33
CA THR A 10 19.96 6.21 -32.96
C THR A 10 20.88 5.00 -32.90
N PRO A 11 22.02 5.08 -32.20
CA PRO A 11 22.90 3.92 -32.06
C PRO A 11 22.17 2.78 -31.33
N PRO A 12 22.53 1.51 -31.61
CA PRO A 12 21.97 0.39 -30.88
C PRO A 12 22.33 0.50 -29.40
N LYS A 13 21.39 0.12 -28.53
CA LYS A 13 21.58 0.14 -27.08
C LYS A 13 22.79 -0.71 -26.66
N THR A 14 23.60 -0.16 -25.79
CA THR A 14 24.67 -0.85 -25.05
C THR A 14 24.08 -1.95 -24.16
N ALA A 15 24.91 -2.91 -23.75
CA ALA A 15 24.49 -3.94 -22.80
C ALA A 15 23.99 -3.35 -21.46
N ALA A 16 24.60 -2.24 -21.01
CA ALA A 16 24.18 -1.54 -19.81
C ALA A 16 22.78 -0.92 -19.95
N GLU A 17 22.49 -0.30 -21.10
CA GLU A 17 21.16 0.25 -21.40
C GLU A 17 20.10 -0.84 -21.50
N LYS A 18 20.42 -1.97 -22.16
CA LYS A 18 19.50 -3.13 -22.24
C LYS A 18 19.19 -3.71 -20.86
N LEU A 19 20.22 -3.88 -20.01
CA LEU A 19 20.03 -4.34 -18.63
C LEU A 19 19.16 -3.36 -17.84
N ALA A 20 19.38 -2.05 -17.98
CA ALA A 20 18.58 -1.04 -17.30
C ALA A 20 17.11 -1.08 -17.75
N ASP A 21 16.85 -1.24 -19.04
CA ASP A 21 15.48 -1.41 -19.57
C ASP A 21 14.83 -2.68 -19.00
N ALA A 22 15.56 -3.80 -18.99
CA ALA A 22 15.06 -5.08 -18.49
C ALA A 22 14.75 -5.02 -16.99
N GLN A 23 15.59 -4.36 -16.19
CA GLN A 23 15.34 -4.10 -14.78
C GLN A 23 14.09 -3.23 -14.57
N ALA A 24 13.93 -2.17 -15.37
CA ALA A 24 12.76 -1.30 -15.30
C ALA A 24 11.48 -2.08 -15.64
N ALA A 25 11.49 -2.87 -16.71
CA ALA A 25 10.37 -3.72 -17.10
C ALA A 25 10.01 -4.74 -16.01
N LYS A 26 11.02 -5.39 -15.40
CA LYS A 26 10.80 -6.34 -14.30
C LYS A 26 10.21 -5.68 -13.06
N ILE A 27 10.68 -4.49 -12.70
CA ILE A 27 10.10 -3.70 -11.60
C ILE A 27 8.64 -3.34 -11.89
N GLN A 28 8.31 -2.98 -13.13
CA GLN A 28 6.93 -2.72 -13.54
C GLN A 28 6.05 -3.97 -13.38
N GLN A 29 6.53 -5.15 -13.79
CA GLN A 29 5.83 -6.43 -13.60
C GLN A 29 5.55 -6.71 -12.11
N ILE A 30 6.56 -6.56 -11.26
CA ILE A 30 6.43 -6.72 -9.79
C ILE A 30 5.42 -5.73 -9.22
N ASN A 31 5.47 -4.47 -9.64
CA ASN A 31 4.54 -3.45 -9.17
C ASN A 31 3.11 -3.74 -9.62
N ALA A 32 2.90 -4.19 -10.86
CA ALA A 32 1.59 -4.55 -11.37
C ALA A 32 0.98 -5.72 -10.58
N ALA A 33 1.77 -6.78 -10.32
CA ALA A 33 1.31 -7.92 -9.55
C ALA A 33 1.05 -7.59 -8.06
N TYR A 34 1.86 -6.69 -7.48
CA TYR A 34 1.56 -6.11 -6.16
C TYR A 34 0.23 -5.36 -6.16
N THR A 35 0.02 -4.47 -7.12
CA THR A 35 -1.21 -3.68 -7.23
C THR A 35 -2.43 -4.58 -7.42
N GLU A 36 -2.36 -5.62 -8.25
CA GLU A 36 -3.44 -6.58 -8.46
C GLU A 36 -3.89 -7.27 -7.15
N GLN A 37 -2.95 -7.56 -6.24
CA GLN A 37 -3.26 -8.20 -4.96
C GLN A 37 -3.73 -7.22 -3.87
N VAL A 38 -3.22 -5.98 -3.88
CA VAL A 38 -3.56 -4.99 -2.84
C VAL A 38 -4.80 -4.18 -3.20
N GLN A 39 -5.04 -3.89 -4.48
CA GLN A 39 -6.18 -3.08 -4.92
C GLN A 39 -7.53 -3.60 -4.39
N PRO A 40 -7.82 -4.92 -4.40
CA PRO A 40 -9.09 -5.44 -3.87
C PRO A 40 -9.32 -5.12 -2.37
N LEU A 41 -8.27 -4.83 -1.61
CA LEU A 41 -8.36 -4.51 -0.18
C LEU A 41 -8.81 -3.07 0.07
N VAL A 42 -8.59 -2.16 -0.89
CA VAL A 42 -8.85 -0.72 -0.75
C VAL A 42 -9.83 -0.16 -1.78
N LYS A 43 -10.21 -0.92 -2.79
CA LYS A 43 -10.93 -0.43 -3.99
C LYS A 43 -12.24 0.31 -3.69
N ASP A 44 -12.88 -0.01 -2.57
CA ASP A 44 -14.19 0.54 -2.22
C ASP A 44 -14.08 1.77 -1.30
N TYR A 45 -12.86 2.15 -0.91
CA TYR A 45 -12.59 3.26 0.01
C TYR A 45 -11.92 4.46 -0.70
N PRO A 46 -12.52 5.66 -0.67
CA PRO A 46 -11.91 6.86 -1.22
C PRO A 46 -10.55 7.18 -0.59
N ASP A 47 -9.60 7.71 -1.38
CA ASP A 47 -8.24 8.05 -0.90
C ASP A 47 -8.24 8.93 0.37
N ILE A 48 -9.17 9.88 0.46
CA ILE A 48 -9.30 10.78 1.61
C ILE A 48 -9.72 10.03 2.89
N GLU A 49 -10.50 8.96 2.77
CA GLU A 49 -10.89 8.12 3.88
C GLU A 49 -9.69 7.29 4.37
N GLN A 50 -8.94 6.73 3.43
CA GLN A 50 -7.72 5.95 3.72
C GLN A 50 -6.69 6.75 4.51
N ALA A 51 -6.57 8.06 4.23
CA ALA A 51 -5.66 8.96 4.94
C ALA A 51 -5.98 9.10 6.44
N THR A 52 -7.20 8.76 6.86
CA THR A 52 -7.63 8.84 8.27
C THR A 52 -7.49 7.54 9.04
N TRP A 53 -7.23 6.41 8.36
CA TRP A 53 -7.24 5.08 8.99
C TRP A 53 -6.24 4.93 10.12
N ILE A 54 -5.05 5.54 10.03
CA ILE A 54 -4.06 5.51 11.11
C ILE A 54 -4.63 6.16 12.38
N ALA A 55 -5.33 7.29 12.25
CA ALA A 55 -5.95 7.96 13.38
C ALA A 55 -7.09 7.12 13.98
N GLN A 56 -7.92 6.52 13.12
CA GLN A 56 -8.98 5.60 13.54
C GLN A 56 -8.41 4.39 14.30
N GLU A 57 -7.35 3.76 13.80
CA GLU A 57 -6.69 2.60 14.43
C GLU A 57 -6.12 2.97 15.80
N ILE A 58 -5.43 4.11 15.92
CA ILE A 58 -4.85 4.58 17.18
C ILE A 58 -5.95 4.77 18.23
N GLU A 59 -7.03 5.47 17.87
CA GLU A 59 -8.16 5.71 18.78
C GLU A 59 -8.87 4.40 19.16
N ALA A 60 -9.08 3.50 18.19
CA ALA A 60 -9.74 2.21 18.42
C ALA A 60 -8.92 1.30 19.36
N ARG A 61 -7.60 1.20 19.15
CA ARG A 61 -6.71 0.43 20.03
C ARG A 61 -6.69 1.01 21.45
N ALA A 62 -6.61 2.33 21.58
CA ALA A 62 -6.65 2.99 22.87
C ALA A 62 -7.96 2.73 23.61
N TYR A 63 -9.10 2.93 22.93
CA TYR A 63 -10.43 2.68 23.49
C TYR A 63 -10.60 1.23 23.92
N LEU A 64 -10.30 0.26 23.05
CA LEU A 64 -10.49 -1.16 23.34
C LEU A 64 -9.57 -1.63 24.47
N ALA A 65 -8.33 -1.15 24.54
CA ALA A 65 -7.43 -1.45 25.65
C ALA A 65 -7.98 -0.96 27.00
N TRP A 66 -8.49 0.27 27.05
CA TRP A 66 -9.15 0.81 28.25
C TRP A 66 -10.47 0.08 28.54
N HIS A 67 -11.24 -0.30 27.53
CA HIS A 67 -12.57 -0.90 27.72
C HIS A 67 -12.53 -2.27 28.41
N VAL A 68 -11.40 -2.99 28.36
CA VAL A 68 -11.24 -4.30 29.02
C VAL A 68 -11.35 -4.20 30.55
N ASP A 69 -10.70 -3.22 31.16
CA ASP A 69 -10.62 -3.08 32.62
C ASP A 69 -11.25 -1.79 33.15
N GLN A 70 -11.57 -0.86 32.25
CA GLN A 70 -12.12 0.47 32.51
C GLN A 70 -11.33 1.26 33.57
N HIS A 71 -10.03 1.00 33.66
CA HIS A 71 -9.18 1.59 34.69
C HIS A 71 -8.67 2.97 34.25
N GLY A 72 -8.96 4.00 35.05
CA GLY A 72 -8.54 5.37 34.79
C GLY A 72 -9.49 6.12 33.84
N ALA A 73 -9.02 7.26 33.32
CA ALA A 73 -9.81 8.08 32.41
C ALA A 73 -9.91 7.42 31.03
N ALA A 74 -11.12 7.43 30.45
CA ALA A 74 -11.33 6.98 29.08
C ALA A 74 -10.47 7.81 28.11
N PRO A 75 -9.84 7.19 27.10
CA PRO A 75 -9.09 7.92 26.08
C PRO A 75 -10.03 8.77 25.24
N ALA A 76 -9.53 9.91 24.76
CA ALA A 76 -10.27 10.73 23.81
C ALA A 76 -10.28 10.06 22.43
N THR A 77 -11.46 9.98 21.81
CA THR A 77 -11.68 9.35 20.51
C THR A 77 -12.36 10.29 19.51
N PRO A 78 -11.87 11.53 19.30
CA PRO A 78 -12.59 12.52 18.51
C PRO A 78 -12.84 12.10 17.05
N VAL A 79 -11.96 11.32 16.42
CA VAL A 79 -12.21 10.81 15.06
C VAL A 79 -13.34 9.79 15.09
N LEU A 80 -13.29 8.80 15.98
CA LEU A 80 -14.33 7.77 16.10
C LEU A 80 -15.67 8.36 16.57
N ASP A 81 -15.66 9.35 17.47
CA ASP A 81 -16.85 10.04 17.95
C ASP A 81 -17.58 10.75 16.80
N ASN A 82 -16.84 11.41 15.90
CA ASN A 82 -17.42 12.06 14.72
C ASN A 82 -17.94 11.05 13.70
N ILE A 83 -17.22 9.94 13.47
CA ILE A 83 -17.69 8.84 12.61
C ILE A 83 -18.99 8.26 13.18
N LEU A 84 -19.02 7.98 14.47
CA LEU A 84 -20.17 7.41 15.16
C LEU A 84 -21.36 8.37 15.12
N THR A 85 -21.12 9.67 15.32
CA THR A 85 -22.14 10.71 15.15
C THR A 85 -22.74 10.69 13.75
N GLY A 86 -21.90 10.61 12.71
CA GLY A 86 -22.33 10.56 11.32
C GLY A 86 -23.07 9.27 10.96
N ARG A 87 -22.63 8.11 11.47
CA ARG A 87 -23.25 6.80 11.22
C ARG A 87 -24.59 6.63 11.94
N ASN A 88 -24.67 7.11 13.19
CA ASN A 88 -25.88 6.94 13.98
C ASN A 88 -26.97 7.96 13.65
N GLY A 89 -26.62 9.20 13.31
CA GLY A 89 -27.62 10.26 13.09
C GLY A 89 -28.64 10.31 14.24
N ASP A 90 -29.93 10.38 13.91
CA ASP A 90 -31.02 10.51 14.90
C ASP A 90 -31.54 9.17 15.47
N GLY A 91 -31.10 8.01 14.94
CA GLY A 91 -31.75 6.73 15.24
C GLY A 91 -30.87 5.48 15.18
N GLY A 92 -29.58 5.63 14.90
CA GLY A 92 -28.63 4.53 14.94
C GLY A 92 -28.21 4.17 16.36
N SER A 93 -27.71 2.94 16.50
CA SER A 93 -27.35 2.34 17.77
C SER A 93 -25.94 1.74 17.79
N GLU A 94 -25.12 2.03 16.77
CA GLU A 94 -23.73 1.56 16.75
C GLU A 94 -23.01 2.15 17.97
N THR A 95 -22.32 1.29 18.70
CA THR A 95 -21.53 1.68 19.87
C THR A 95 -20.10 2.00 19.46
N LEU A 96 -19.40 2.79 20.28
CA LEU A 96 -17.98 3.05 20.09
C LEU A 96 -17.16 1.75 20.11
N GLN A 97 -17.61 0.72 20.84
CA GLN A 97 -16.99 -0.60 20.86
C GLN A 97 -17.15 -1.34 19.52
N GLU A 98 -18.37 -1.39 18.96
CA GLU A 98 -18.64 -2.02 17.66
C GLU A 98 -17.84 -1.32 16.54
N LEU A 99 -17.85 0.02 16.52
CA LEU A 99 -17.05 0.80 15.58
C LEU A 99 -15.55 0.51 15.73
N SER A 100 -15.04 0.50 16.97
CA SER A 100 -13.62 0.25 17.22
C SER A 100 -13.19 -1.15 16.78
N GLN A 101 -14.04 -2.17 17.00
CA GLN A 101 -13.77 -3.53 16.57
C GLN A 101 -13.71 -3.63 15.04
N ALA A 102 -14.68 -3.01 14.34
CA ALA A 102 -14.69 -2.97 12.87
C ALA A 102 -13.46 -2.24 12.30
N VAL A 103 -13.01 -1.16 12.96
CA VAL A 103 -11.79 -0.45 12.59
C VAL A 103 -10.56 -1.36 12.72
N LEU A 104 -10.44 -2.14 13.80
CA LEU A 104 -9.30 -3.05 13.96
C LEU A 104 -9.32 -4.20 12.95
N GLU A 105 -10.49 -4.75 12.62
CA GLU A 105 -10.62 -5.78 11.58
C GLU A 105 -10.14 -5.25 10.21
N ASN A 106 -10.50 -4.02 9.88
CA ASN A 106 -9.98 -3.35 8.68
C ASN A 106 -8.46 -3.10 8.77
N ALA A 107 -7.96 -2.64 9.92
CA ALA A 107 -6.52 -2.41 10.13
C ALA A 107 -5.69 -3.71 10.03
N ASP A 108 -6.24 -4.84 10.46
CA ASP A 108 -5.59 -6.15 10.34
C ASP A 108 -5.46 -6.59 8.87
N MET A 109 -6.47 -6.31 8.03
CA MET A 109 -6.36 -6.49 6.57
C MET A 109 -5.20 -5.68 5.98
N PHE A 110 -5.02 -4.43 6.41
CA PHE A 110 -3.89 -3.59 5.98
C PHE A 110 -2.55 -4.07 6.52
N THR A 111 -2.53 -4.59 7.73
CA THR A 111 -1.34 -5.19 8.33
C THR A 111 -0.90 -6.42 7.54
N HIS A 112 -1.84 -7.28 7.13
CA HIS A 112 -1.53 -8.41 6.24
C HIS A 112 -1.01 -7.94 4.87
N ALA A 113 -1.55 -6.85 4.31
CA ALA A 113 -1.03 -6.25 3.09
C ALA A 113 0.44 -5.79 3.22
N GLN A 114 0.94 -5.46 4.41
CA GLN A 114 2.35 -5.10 4.61
C GLN A 114 3.30 -6.25 4.30
N GLN A 115 2.87 -7.51 4.42
CA GLN A 115 3.68 -8.65 3.96
C GLN A 115 3.91 -8.59 2.44
N LEU A 116 2.89 -8.21 1.66
CA LEU A 116 2.99 -8.01 0.21
C LEU A 116 3.88 -6.81 -0.12
N THR A 117 3.78 -5.73 0.65
CA THR A 117 4.67 -4.56 0.53
C THR A 117 6.13 -4.95 0.76
N GLY A 118 6.42 -5.71 1.82
CA GLY A 118 7.76 -6.22 2.11
C GLY A 118 8.28 -7.16 1.02
N LYS A 119 7.43 -8.05 0.50
CA LYS A 119 7.73 -8.90 -0.65
C LYS A 119 8.14 -8.07 -1.87
N ARG A 120 7.34 -7.04 -2.21
CA ARG A 120 7.62 -6.12 -3.32
C ARG A 120 8.96 -5.40 -3.14
N GLN A 121 9.22 -4.84 -1.97
CA GLN A 121 10.49 -4.15 -1.68
C GLN A 121 11.69 -5.08 -1.85
N ARG A 122 11.60 -6.31 -1.32
CA ARG A 122 12.65 -7.32 -1.45
C ARG A 122 12.90 -7.66 -2.91
N LEU A 123 11.86 -7.91 -3.71
CA LEU A 123 12.01 -8.26 -5.13
C LEU A 123 12.56 -7.09 -5.96
N VAL A 124 12.06 -5.85 -5.75
CA VAL A 124 12.60 -4.65 -6.42
C VAL A 124 14.07 -4.45 -6.09
N LYS A 125 14.48 -4.70 -4.84
CA LYS A 125 15.89 -4.66 -4.44
C LYS A 125 16.72 -5.71 -5.22
N GLN A 126 16.25 -6.96 -5.27
CA GLN A 126 16.92 -8.03 -6.03
C GLN A 126 17.09 -7.68 -7.52
N VAL A 127 16.06 -7.09 -8.15
CA VAL A 127 16.13 -6.64 -9.54
C VAL A 127 17.24 -5.60 -9.74
N ARG A 128 17.28 -4.57 -8.87
CA ARG A 128 18.28 -3.50 -8.96
C ARG A 128 19.72 -3.98 -8.73
N GLU A 129 19.89 -4.99 -7.88
CA GLU A 129 21.20 -5.57 -7.55
C GLU A 129 21.71 -6.50 -8.65
N THR A 130 20.82 -7.06 -9.47
CA THR A 130 21.16 -7.96 -10.57
C THR A 130 22.03 -7.27 -11.65
N LYS A 131 23.06 -7.96 -12.11
CA LYS A 131 24.03 -7.45 -13.12
C LYS A 131 23.96 -8.18 -14.46
N VAL A 132 23.10 -9.17 -14.57
CA VAL A 132 22.98 -10.08 -15.71
C VAL A 132 21.51 -10.16 -16.10
N GLU A 133 21.19 -9.91 -17.37
CA GLU A 133 19.81 -9.81 -17.85
C GLU A 133 19.05 -11.12 -17.62
N GLU A 134 19.68 -12.25 -17.91
CA GLU A 134 19.14 -13.60 -17.77
C GLU A 134 18.78 -13.95 -16.31
N ALA A 135 19.46 -13.35 -15.34
CA ALA A 135 19.16 -13.58 -13.93
C ALA A 135 17.85 -12.91 -13.49
N LEU A 136 17.32 -11.95 -14.27
CA LEU A 136 16.03 -11.33 -13.99
C LEU A 136 14.85 -12.30 -14.18
N ASP A 137 15.01 -13.34 -15.00
CA ASP A 137 13.98 -14.36 -15.21
C ASP A 137 13.74 -15.20 -13.96
N GLY A 138 14.74 -15.32 -13.09
CA GLY A 138 14.61 -15.97 -11.79
C GLY A 138 13.86 -15.15 -10.74
N ILE A 139 13.64 -13.85 -10.99
CA ILE A 139 12.91 -12.97 -10.07
C ILE A 139 11.44 -12.92 -10.51
N SER A 140 10.60 -13.61 -9.75
CA SER A 140 9.16 -13.66 -9.94
C SER A 140 8.42 -13.04 -8.75
N TRP A 141 7.23 -12.54 -9.03
CA TRP A 141 6.30 -12.08 -8.00
C TRP A 141 5.90 -13.26 -7.12
#